data_AF-A0A9E0FGE4-F1
#
_entry.id   AF-A0A9E0FGE4-F1
#
_cell.length_a   1.000
_cell.length_b   1.000
_cell.length_c   1.000
_cell.angle_alpha   90.00
_cell.angle_beta   90.00
_cell.angle_gamma   90.00
#
_symmetry.space_group_name_H-M   'P 1'
#
loop_
_entity.id
_entity.type
_entity.pdbx_description
1 polymer ?
#
loop_
_entity_poly.entity_id
_entity_poly.type
_entity_poly.pdbx_seq_one_letter_code
_entity_poly.pdbx_strand_id
1 'polypeptide(L)'
;ESFRRIPNFDGLHYRQHADTYKLKVIKIPAYIYHYGWVRPPHYMQKKKKALDTIHKGDTKAGEMYNTRALEFDYGALGNVPKFKGTHPKVMQEKIAQFDWAEELNYSKKQTNPNAEKMKHDKLKTKFITFVEQHILGGKEIFASKNYVLLKR
;
A
#
# COMPACT_ATOMS: atom_id res chain seq x y z
N GLU A 1 -14.68 -2.28 5.19
CA GLU A 1 -15.89 -2.21 4.35
C GLU A 1 -15.89 -3.43 3.43
N SER A 2 -16.89 -4.30 3.52
CA SER A 2 -16.94 -5.50 2.68
C SER A 2 -17.79 -5.21 1.44
N PHE A 3 -17.16 -5.21 0.26
CA PHE A 3 -17.85 -5.14 -1.03
C PHE A 3 -18.73 -6.39 -1.22
N ARG A 4 -19.97 -6.34 -0.75
CA ARG A 4 -20.96 -7.42 -0.83
C ARG A 4 -22.28 -6.88 -1.37
N ARG A 5 -23.02 -7.73 -2.07
CA ARG A 5 -24.39 -7.44 -2.48
C ARG A 5 -25.31 -7.62 -1.27
N ILE A 6 -26.09 -6.58 -0.97
CA ILE A 6 -27.13 -6.59 0.05
C ILE A 6 -28.47 -6.39 -0.66
N PRO A 7 -29.33 -7.41 -0.76
CA PRO A 7 -30.69 -7.23 -1.24
C PRO A 7 -31.47 -6.28 -0.32
N ASN A 8 -32.29 -5.39 -0.89
CA ASN A 8 -33.12 -4.44 -0.14
C ASN A 8 -32.34 -3.61 0.89
N PHE A 9 -31.17 -3.10 0.50
CA PHE A 9 -30.31 -2.32 1.38
C PHE A 9 -31.00 -1.05 1.85
N ASP A 10 -31.00 -0.83 3.17
CA ASP A 10 -31.67 0.29 3.83
C ASP A 10 -30.86 1.60 3.85
N GLY A 11 -29.63 1.58 3.34
CA GLY A 11 -28.76 2.76 3.34
C GLY A 11 -28.09 3.08 4.67
N LEU A 12 -28.31 2.26 5.71
CA LEU A 12 -27.86 2.51 7.08
C LEU A 12 -26.89 1.41 7.55
N HIS A 13 -27.19 0.14 7.30
CA HIS A 13 -26.48 -1.00 7.90
C HIS A 13 -25.35 -1.55 7.01
N TYR A 14 -24.34 -0.72 6.71
CA TYR A 14 -23.20 -1.10 5.84
C TYR A 14 -22.32 -2.24 6.39
N ARG A 15 -22.42 -2.57 7.68
CA ARG A 15 -21.57 -3.56 8.36
C ARG A 15 -22.26 -4.90 8.63
N GLN A 16 -23.46 -5.10 8.12
CA GLN A 16 -24.16 -6.37 8.32
C GLN A 16 -23.50 -7.53 7.57
N HIS A 17 -23.52 -8.71 8.20
CA HIS A 17 -22.96 -9.93 7.63
C HIS A 17 -24.02 -10.93 7.18
N ALA A 18 -25.15 -10.99 7.91
CA ALA A 18 -26.32 -11.79 7.53
C ALA A 18 -26.88 -11.31 6.18
N ASP A 19 -27.39 -12.25 5.38
CA ASP A 19 -28.04 -12.01 4.08
C ASP A 19 -27.23 -11.18 3.08
N THR A 20 -25.90 -11.25 3.19
CA THR A 20 -24.99 -10.58 2.26
C THR A 20 -24.33 -11.59 1.33
N TYR A 21 -24.20 -11.24 0.06
CA TYR A 21 -23.71 -12.15 -0.99
C TYR A 21 -22.43 -11.62 -1.63
N LYS A 22 -21.51 -12.52 -2.01
CA LYS A 22 -20.34 -12.13 -2.82
C LYS A 22 -20.82 -11.62 -4.19
N LEU A 23 -20.10 -10.64 -4.73
CA LEU A 23 -20.37 -10.14 -6.08
C LEU A 23 -19.98 -11.19 -7.12
N LYS A 24 -20.83 -11.37 -8.14
CA LYS A 24 -20.48 -12.11 -9.36
C LYS A 24 -19.78 -11.14 -10.30
N VAL A 25 -18.54 -11.43 -10.68
CA VAL A 25 -17.71 -10.53 -11.48
C VAL A 25 -17.15 -11.24 -12.70
N ILE A 26 -16.92 -10.48 -13.77
CA ILE A 26 -16.17 -10.91 -14.95
C ILE A 26 -14.87 -10.11 -15.02
N LYS A 27 -13.80 -10.73 -15.50
CA LYS A 27 -12.54 -10.03 -15.75
C LYS A 27 -12.64 -9.31 -17.10
N ILE A 28 -12.42 -7.99 -17.09
CA ILE A 28 -12.34 -7.17 -18.30
C ILE A 28 -10.92 -6.62 -18.47
N PRO A 29 -10.48 -6.30 -19.70
CA PRO A 29 -9.17 -5.70 -19.95
C PRO A 29 -9.18 -4.19 -19.65
N ALA A 30 -9.65 -3.80 -18.46
CA ALA A 30 -9.64 -2.42 -17.98
C ALA A 30 -8.86 -2.37 -16.66
N TYR A 31 -8.00 -1.35 -16.53
CA TYR A 31 -7.10 -1.21 -15.39
C TYR A 31 -7.27 0.19 -14.77
N ILE A 32 -7.34 0.23 -13.45
CA ILE A 32 -7.35 1.47 -12.67
C ILE A 32 -5.99 1.58 -11.97
N TYR A 33 -5.28 2.66 -12.25
CA TYR A 33 -4.01 2.96 -11.59
C TYR A 33 -4.26 3.86 -10.38
N HIS A 34 -3.88 3.39 -9.19
CA HIS A 34 -4.02 4.15 -7.96
C HIS A 34 -2.72 4.88 -7.64
N TYR A 35 -2.72 6.21 -7.82
CA TYR A 35 -1.59 7.08 -7.45
C TYR A 35 -1.88 7.69 -6.08
N GLY A 36 -1.38 7.05 -5.02
CA GLY A 36 -1.73 7.45 -3.66
C GLY A 36 -0.61 7.24 -2.65
N TRP A 37 -0.81 7.86 -1.49
CA TRP A 37 -0.08 7.66 -0.23
C TRP A 37 1.37 8.17 -0.15
N VAL A 38 2.17 8.08 -1.22
CA VAL A 38 3.59 8.50 -1.25
C VAL A 38 3.74 10.03 -1.36
N ARG A 39 4.70 10.60 -0.63
CA ARG A 39 5.00 12.05 -0.55
C ARG A 39 6.50 12.25 -0.29
N PRO A 40 7.05 13.48 -0.44
CA PRO A 40 8.40 13.78 0.05
C PRO A 40 8.62 13.26 1.48
N PRO A 41 9.78 12.65 1.80
CA PRO A 41 10.10 12.05 3.09
C PRO A 41 9.66 12.86 4.32
N HIS A 42 9.95 14.16 4.33
CA HIS A 42 9.55 15.05 5.42
C HIS A 42 8.02 15.20 5.54
N TYR A 43 7.28 15.31 4.43
CA TYR A 43 5.81 15.35 4.45
C TYR A 43 5.20 14.01 4.82
N MET A 44 5.82 12.91 4.37
CA MET A 44 5.37 11.57 4.73
C MET A 44 5.49 11.33 6.24
N GLN A 45 6.58 11.78 6.86
CA GLN A 45 6.76 11.67 8.31
C GLN A 45 5.74 12.51 9.08
N LYS A 46 5.49 13.76 8.65
CA LYS A 46 4.44 14.61 9.22
C LYS A 46 3.06 13.97 9.12
N LYS A 47 2.72 13.37 7.97
CA LYS A 47 1.46 12.64 7.76
C LYS A 47 1.36 11.41 8.67
N LYS A 48 2.45 10.63 8.79
CA LYS A 48 2.52 9.46 9.69
C LYS A 48 2.26 9.90 11.14
N LYS A 49 2.89 10.99 11.59
CA LYS A 49 2.69 11.57 12.93
C LYS A 49 1.23 11.99 13.14
N ALA A 50 0.66 12.76 12.21
CA ALA A 50 -0.74 13.19 12.30
C ALA A 50 -1.71 11.99 12.41
N LEU A 51 -1.50 10.94 11.60
CA LEU A 51 -2.30 9.72 11.69
C LEU A 51 -2.09 8.98 13.01
N ASP A 52 -0.85 8.83 13.46
CA ASP A 52 -0.56 8.20 14.75
C ASP A 52 -1.21 8.98 15.91
N THR A 53 -1.15 10.32 15.91
CA THR A 53 -1.81 11.20 16.89
C THR A 53 -3.32 10.94 16.93
N ILE A 54 -3.99 10.92 15.77
CA ILE A 54 -5.44 10.68 15.69
C ILE A 54 -5.82 9.31 16.26
N HIS A 55 -5.03 8.26 15.97
CA HIS A 55 -5.40 6.88 16.34
C HIS A 55 -4.91 6.46 17.74
N LYS A 56 -3.86 7.09 18.27
CA LYS A 56 -3.20 6.67 19.52
C LYS A 56 -3.22 7.74 20.62
N GLY A 57 -3.67 8.95 20.31
CA GLY A 57 -3.62 10.09 21.20
C GLY A 57 -2.30 10.86 21.12
N ASP A 58 -2.34 12.12 21.54
CA ASP A 58 -1.24 13.07 21.38
C ASP A 58 0.00 12.73 22.22
N THR A 59 -0.19 12.31 23.47
CA THR A 59 0.90 11.96 24.38
C THR A 59 1.76 10.82 23.84
N LYS A 60 1.12 9.70 23.45
CA LYS A 60 1.80 8.53 22.88
C LYS A 60 2.46 8.86 21.54
N ALA A 61 1.83 9.68 20.70
CA ALA A 61 2.44 10.12 19.45
C ALA A 61 3.65 11.04 19.71
N GLY A 62 3.61 11.92 20.71
CA GLY A 62 4.76 12.72 21.12
C GLY A 62 5.96 11.85 21.50
N GLU A 63 5.77 10.92 22.44
CA GLU A 63 6.81 9.99 22.91
C GLU A 63 7.42 9.17 21.77
N MET A 64 6.58 8.61 20.89
CA MET A 64 7.03 7.83 19.74
C MET A 64 7.90 8.64 18.78
N TYR A 65 7.55 9.91 18.53
CA TYR A 65 8.24 10.71 17.52
C TYR A 65 9.43 11.50 18.06
N ASN A 66 9.62 11.55 19.39
CA ASN A 66 10.83 12.11 20.00
C ASN A 66 12.09 11.28 19.71
N THR A 67 11.93 9.97 19.49
CA THR A 67 13.04 9.04 19.23
C THR A 67 13.17 8.63 17.76
N ARG A 68 12.21 9.03 16.92
CA ARG A 68 12.17 8.68 15.50
C ARG A 68 12.95 9.68 14.66
N ALA A 69 13.37 9.21 13.49
CA ALA A 69 13.90 10.08 12.45
C ALA A 69 12.89 11.18 12.06
N LEU A 70 13.41 12.35 11.72
CA LEU A 70 12.61 13.50 11.26
C LEU A 70 12.03 13.28 9.86
N GLU A 71 12.67 12.44 9.06
CA GLU A 71 12.26 12.11 7.70
C GLU A 71 11.89 10.64 7.58
N PHE A 72 10.97 10.35 6.67
CA PHE A 72 10.54 8.99 6.41
C PHE A 72 11.49 8.28 5.45
N ASP A 73 12.05 7.15 5.90
CA ASP A 73 12.89 6.29 5.09
C ASP A 73 12.03 5.29 4.28
N TYR A 74 12.08 5.41 2.96
CA TYR A 74 11.34 4.53 2.03
C TYR A 74 12.00 3.14 1.83
N GLY A 75 13.16 2.91 2.43
CA GLY A 75 13.91 1.68 2.31
C GLY A 75 14.63 1.53 0.97
N ALA A 76 15.15 0.33 0.73
CA ALA A 76 15.91 -0.02 -0.46
C ALA A 76 14.98 -0.26 -1.67
N LEU A 77 14.69 0.80 -2.42
CA LEU A 77 13.76 0.78 -3.57
C LEU A 77 14.28 -0.07 -4.74
N GLY A 78 15.57 -0.41 -4.80
CA GLY A 78 16.13 -1.30 -5.81
C GLY A 78 15.55 -2.71 -5.80
N ASN A 79 14.81 -3.08 -4.75
CA ASN A 79 14.09 -4.36 -4.65
C ASN A 79 12.63 -4.28 -5.14
N VAL A 80 12.14 -3.08 -5.47
CA VAL A 80 10.76 -2.85 -5.92
C VAL A 80 10.70 -2.98 -7.44
N PRO A 81 9.74 -3.73 -8.01
CA PRO A 81 9.61 -3.83 -9.46
C PRO A 81 9.25 -2.47 -10.07
N LYS A 82 9.92 -2.10 -11.15
CA LYS A 82 9.61 -0.88 -11.91
C LYS A 82 8.33 -1.06 -12.70
N PHE A 83 7.47 -0.04 -12.64
CA PHE A 83 6.32 0.05 -13.53
C PHE A 83 6.79 0.35 -14.96
N LYS A 84 6.39 -0.49 -15.92
CA LYS A 84 6.77 -0.37 -17.35
C LYS A 84 5.61 0.06 -18.26
N GLY A 85 4.43 0.30 -17.69
CA GLY A 85 3.27 0.76 -18.46
C GLY A 85 3.28 2.27 -18.71
N THR A 86 2.26 2.75 -19.39
CA THR A 86 2.08 4.18 -19.68
C THR A 86 1.25 4.83 -18.58
N HIS A 87 1.72 5.97 -18.06
CA HIS A 87 0.95 6.79 -17.14
C HIS A 87 -0.11 7.61 -17.90
N PRO A 88 -1.30 7.84 -17.31
CA PRO A 88 -2.28 8.76 -17.89
C PRO A 88 -1.70 10.16 -18.12
N LYS A 89 -2.15 10.87 -19.17
CA LYS A 89 -1.65 12.22 -19.51
C LYS A 89 -1.70 13.19 -18.33
N VAL A 90 -2.78 13.13 -17.54
CA VAL A 90 -2.96 13.95 -16.32
C VAL A 90 -1.88 13.76 -15.25
N MET A 91 -1.11 12.66 -15.31
CA MET A 91 -0.03 12.40 -14.36
C MET A 91 1.32 12.98 -14.79
N GLN A 92 1.48 13.43 -16.04
CA GLN A 92 2.76 13.91 -16.56
C GLN A 92 3.30 15.11 -15.78
N GLU A 93 2.45 16.11 -15.53
CA GLU A 93 2.79 17.28 -14.73
C GLU A 93 3.22 16.89 -13.31
N LYS A 94 2.51 15.93 -12.69
CA LYS A 94 2.82 15.48 -11.34
C LYS A 94 4.16 14.76 -11.25
N ILE A 95 4.50 13.96 -12.27
CA ILE A 95 5.79 13.27 -12.37
C ILE A 95 6.91 14.29 -12.58
N ALA A 96 6.68 15.35 -13.37
CA ALA A 96 7.66 16.41 -13.58
C ALA A 96 7.98 17.20 -12.29
N GLN A 97 7.03 17.30 -11.37
CA GLN A 97 7.21 17.93 -10.05
C GLN A 97 7.92 17.03 -9.02
N PHE A 98 8.47 15.89 -9.43
CA PHE A 98 9.17 14.98 -8.52
C PHE A 98 10.60 15.48 -8.23
N ASP A 99 10.72 16.35 -7.22
CA ASP A 99 11.93 17.07 -6.84
C ASP A 99 12.75 16.43 -5.70
N TRP A 100 12.22 15.40 -5.06
CA TRP A 100 12.84 14.71 -3.91
C TRP A 100 13.45 13.35 -4.31
N ALA A 101 13.82 13.19 -5.59
CA ALA A 101 14.36 11.93 -6.10
C ALA A 101 15.69 11.53 -5.44
N GLU A 102 16.54 12.50 -5.10
CA GLU A 102 17.85 12.28 -4.45
C GLU A 102 17.73 11.86 -2.97
N GLU A 103 16.58 12.10 -2.33
CA GLU A 103 16.31 11.67 -0.96
C GLU A 103 16.00 10.15 -0.88
N LEU A 104 15.94 9.45 -2.01
CA LEU A 104 15.57 8.04 -2.10
C LEU A 104 16.76 7.10 -2.27
N ASN A 105 16.67 5.95 -1.61
CA ASN A 105 17.65 4.87 -1.76
C ASN A 105 17.26 3.91 -2.90
N TYR A 106 17.85 4.11 -4.08
CA TYR A 106 17.66 3.22 -5.24
C TYR A 106 18.49 1.94 -5.21
N SER A 107 19.32 1.73 -4.19
CA SER A 107 20.11 0.51 -4.06
C SER A 107 19.25 -0.67 -3.59
N LYS A 108 19.83 -1.88 -3.62
CA LYS A 108 19.18 -3.10 -3.11
C LYS A 108 19.35 -3.32 -1.62
N LYS A 109 20.17 -2.50 -0.94
CA LYS A 109 20.48 -2.66 0.49
C LYS A 109 20.06 -1.42 1.25
N GLN A 110 19.65 -1.58 2.50
CA GLN A 110 19.41 -0.43 3.37
C GLN A 110 20.75 0.22 3.67
N THR A 111 20.86 1.51 3.37
CA THR A 111 22.06 2.34 3.60
C THR A 111 22.01 3.06 4.94
N ASN A 112 20.80 3.31 5.47
CA ASN A 112 20.61 3.95 6.75
C ASN A 112 20.65 2.91 7.90
N PRO A 113 21.67 2.93 8.77
CA PRO A 113 21.79 1.98 9.87
C PRO A 113 20.69 2.15 10.93
N ASN A 114 20.09 3.34 11.02
CA ASN A 114 19.05 3.67 11.98
C ASN A 114 17.63 3.51 11.42
N ALA A 115 17.48 2.94 10.22
CA ALA A 115 16.18 2.74 9.60
C ALA A 115 15.30 1.79 10.42
N GLU A 116 14.05 2.19 10.68
CA GLU A 116 13.05 1.32 11.30
C GLU A 116 12.79 0.11 10.39
N LYS A 117 12.94 -1.12 10.90
CA LYS A 117 12.60 -2.33 10.14
C LYS A 117 11.09 -2.41 9.91
N MET A 118 10.67 -2.40 8.65
CA MET A 118 9.27 -2.54 8.29
C MET A 118 8.85 -4.01 8.24
N LYS A 119 7.54 -4.27 8.21
CA LYS A 119 7.02 -5.65 8.15
C LYS A 119 7.55 -6.44 6.95
N HIS A 120 7.74 -5.77 5.81
CA HIS A 120 8.26 -6.37 4.58
C HIS A 120 9.77 -6.65 4.63
N ASP A 121 10.50 -6.12 5.61
CA ASP A 121 11.93 -6.41 5.78
C ASP A 121 12.21 -7.78 6.42
N LYS A 122 11.19 -8.35 7.07
CA LYS A 122 11.29 -9.64 7.75
C LYS A 122 11.59 -10.76 6.75
N LEU A 123 12.53 -11.65 7.09
CA LEU A 123 12.95 -12.77 6.24
C LEU A 123 11.76 -13.64 5.80
N LYS A 124 10.84 -13.94 6.71
CA LYS A 124 9.60 -14.67 6.39
C LYS A 124 8.82 -14.01 5.25
N THR A 125 8.62 -12.69 5.32
CA THR A 125 7.87 -11.95 4.30
C THR A 125 8.64 -11.92 2.98
N LYS A 126 9.95 -11.68 3.01
CA LYS A 126 10.80 -11.73 1.81
C LYS A 126 10.76 -13.10 1.13
N PHE A 127 10.80 -14.17 1.91
CA PHE A 127 10.69 -15.54 1.40
C PHE A 127 9.34 -15.80 0.76
N ILE A 128 8.24 -15.41 1.41
CA ILE A 128 6.88 -15.54 0.84
C ILE A 128 6.79 -14.77 -0.48
N THR A 129 7.22 -13.51 -0.51
CA THR A 129 7.23 -12.71 -1.75
C THR A 129 8.10 -13.35 -2.84
N PHE A 130 9.26 -13.93 -2.49
CA PHE A 130 10.09 -14.64 -3.44
C PHE A 130 9.35 -15.82 -4.10
N VAL A 131 8.69 -16.66 -3.29
CA VAL A 131 7.89 -17.80 -3.77
C VAL A 131 6.72 -17.32 -4.64
N GLU A 132 6.00 -16.30 -4.20
CA GLU A 132 4.88 -15.72 -4.96
C GLU A 132 5.32 -15.25 -6.34
N GLN A 133 6.43 -14.50 -6.42
CA GLN A 133 6.89 -13.90 -7.66
C GLN A 133 7.58 -14.89 -8.61
N HIS A 134 8.42 -15.79 -8.08
CA HIS A 134 9.28 -16.64 -8.92
C HIS A 134 8.71 -18.04 -9.16
N ILE A 135 7.88 -18.56 -8.26
CA ILE A 135 7.35 -19.93 -8.34
C ILE A 135 5.87 -19.91 -8.73
N LEU A 136 5.07 -19.01 -8.15
CA LEU A 136 3.61 -19.00 -8.34
C LEU A 136 3.13 -18.02 -9.42
N GLY A 137 4.05 -17.36 -10.14
CA GLY A 137 3.73 -16.43 -11.23
C GLY A 137 2.94 -15.21 -10.76
N GLY A 138 3.25 -14.70 -9.56
CA GLY A 138 2.60 -13.54 -8.95
C GLY A 138 1.27 -13.85 -8.26
N LYS A 139 0.91 -15.12 -8.07
CA LYS A 139 -0.29 -15.49 -7.29
C LYS A 139 0.02 -15.37 -5.79
N GLU A 140 -0.72 -14.49 -5.13
CA GLU A 140 -0.64 -14.28 -3.68
C GLU A 140 -1.10 -15.52 -2.90
N ILE A 141 -0.32 -15.92 -1.90
CA ILE A 141 -0.62 -17.04 -1.02
C ILE A 141 -1.53 -16.50 0.09
N PHE A 142 -2.66 -17.18 0.34
CA PHE A 142 -3.67 -16.80 1.35
C PHE A 142 -4.48 -15.52 1.05
N ALA A 143 -4.41 -14.98 -0.17
CA ALA A 143 -5.25 -13.84 -0.53
C ALA A 143 -6.74 -14.19 -0.50
N SER A 144 -7.51 -13.42 0.26
CA SER A 144 -8.96 -13.58 0.34
C SER A 144 -9.64 -13.04 -0.94
N LYS A 145 -10.42 -13.90 -1.60
CA LYS A 145 -11.27 -13.49 -2.74
C LYS A 145 -12.71 -13.29 -2.27
N ASN A 146 -13.10 -12.02 -2.16
CA ASN A 146 -14.46 -11.60 -1.77
C ASN A 146 -15.42 -11.48 -2.97
N TYR A 147 -15.21 -12.26 -4.02
CA TYR A 147 -16.06 -12.29 -5.22
C TYR A 147 -16.11 -13.70 -5.81
N VAL A 148 -17.10 -13.94 -6.66
CA VAL A 148 -17.22 -15.14 -7.50
C VAL A 148 -16.87 -14.75 -8.94
N LEU A 149 -15.78 -15.29 -9.45
CA LEU A 149 -15.35 -15.05 -10.83
C LEU A 149 -16.16 -15.94 -11.78
N LEU A 150 -16.89 -15.33 -12.69
CA LEU A 150 -17.60 -16.04 -13.74
C LEU A 150 -16.67 -16.31 -14.93
N LYS A 151 -16.75 -17.51 -15.51
CA LYS A 151 -16.15 -17.78 -16.82
C LYS A 151 -17.01 -17.08 -17.87
N ARG A 152 -16.36 -16.37 -18.78
CA ARG A 152 -17.00 -15.81 -19.97
C ARG A 152 -16.90 -16.81 -21.11
#